data_AF-A0A1Y2T228-F1
#
_entry.id   AF-A0A1Y2T228-F1
#
_cell.length_a   1.000
_cell.length_b   1.000
_cell.length_c   1.000
_cell.angle_alpha   90.00
_cell.angle_beta   90.00
_cell.angle_gamma   90.00
#
_symmetry.space_group_name_H-M   'P 1'
#
loop_
_entity.id
_entity.type
_entity.pdbx_description
1 polymer ?
#
loop_
_entity_poly.entity_id
_entity_poly.type
_entity_poly.pdbx_seq_one_letter_code
_entity_poly.pdbx_strand_id
1 'polypeptide(L)'
;MITEECKPFLFILEFSFENAEEVKLTNSNVINETIRGELAAQSKDQAALAIALGFTDRRQVSYRLSGERHWKLEELLKTAEFLGFTHVSQLFALAEEREKRIERS
;
A
#
# COMPACT_ATOMS: atom_id res chain seq x y z
N MET A 1 -42.97 -15.37 7.83
CA MET A 1 -42.21 -16.64 7.89
C MET A 1 -40.95 -16.39 7.07
N ILE A 2 -39.79 -16.39 7.76
CA ILE A 2 -38.37 -16.47 7.33
C ILE A 2 -38.16 -16.46 5.80
N THR A 3 -37.39 -15.55 5.20
CA THR A 3 -35.91 -15.53 5.25
C THR A 3 -35.30 -14.13 5.06
N GLU A 4 -34.54 -13.67 6.05
CA GLU A 4 -33.44 -12.73 5.83
C GLU A 4 -32.34 -13.45 5.03
N GLU A 5 -32.21 -13.15 3.75
CA GLU A 5 -31.02 -13.50 3.00
C GLU A 5 -29.97 -12.39 3.15
N CYS A 6 -29.04 -12.61 4.06
CA CYS A 6 -27.68 -12.08 3.97
C CYS A 6 -27.11 -12.34 2.56
N LYS A 7 -26.86 -11.30 1.77
CA LYS A 7 -25.91 -11.34 0.65
C LYS A 7 -25.01 -10.10 0.67
N PRO A 8 -23.74 -10.29 0.31
CA PRO A 8 -22.61 -9.74 1.05
C PRO A 8 -22.24 -8.34 0.57
N PHE A 9 -21.61 -7.60 1.48
CA PHE A 9 -20.68 -6.49 1.28
C PHE A 9 -20.06 -6.44 -0.13
N LEU A 10 -20.80 -5.94 -1.11
CA LEU A 10 -20.26 -5.44 -2.37
C LEU A 10 -19.84 -4.00 -2.11
N PHE A 11 -18.77 -3.82 -1.34
CA PHE A 11 -18.01 -2.58 -1.34
C PHE A 11 -17.06 -2.63 -2.55
N ILE A 12 -17.67 -2.78 -3.74
CA ILE A 12 -16.98 -2.59 -5.01
C ILE A 12 -17.00 -1.09 -5.24
N LEU A 13 -15.84 -0.46 -5.04
CA LEU A 13 -15.29 0.64 -5.84
C LEU A 13 -16.29 1.34 -6.79
N GLU A 14 -17.28 2.04 -6.27
CA GLU A 14 -17.91 3.15 -7.00
C GLU A 14 -17.06 4.39 -6.75
N PHE A 15 -15.85 4.36 -7.30
CA PHE A 15 -15.13 5.58 -7.60
C PHE A 15 -15.70 6.07 -8.93
N SER A 16 -16.73 6.92 -8.84
CA SER A 16 -17.43 7.49 -9.99
C SER A 16 -16.43 8.05 -11.00
N PHE A 17 -16.43 7.44 -12.17
CA PHE A 17 -15.59 7.74 -13.31
C PHE A 17 -16.15 8.98 -14.02
N GLU A 18 -16.10 10.14 -13.36
CA GLU A 18 -16.61 11.40 -13.93
C GLU A 18 -15.78 12.58 -13.40
N ASN A 19 -14.47 12.53 -13.62
CA ASN A 19 -13.60 13.70 -13.81
C ASN A 19 -12.22 13.15 -14.22
N ALA A 20 -11.90 13.29 -15.50
CA ALA A 20 -10.58 12.99 -16.06
C ALA A 20 -9.56 14.06 -15.63
N GLU A 21 -9.34 14.19 -14.33
CA GLU A 21 -8.28 14.98 -13.74
C GLU A 21 -7.38 14.00 -12.99
N GLU A 22 -6.27 13.63 -13.65
CA GLU A 22 -5.17 12.80 -13.16
C GLU A 22 -5.43 12.11 -11.80
N VAL A 23 -5.89 10.86 -11.85
CA VAL A 23 -5.44 9.91 -10.83
C VAL A 23 -3.94 9.76 -11.09
N LYS A 24 -3.13 10.70 -10.56
CA LYS A 24 -1.68 10.57 -10.44
C LYS A 24 -1.50 9.27 -9.68
N LEU A 25 -1.26 8.19 -10.43
CA LEU A 25 -0.73 6.94 -9.90
C LEU A 25 0.46 7.36 -9.06
N THR A 26 0.28 7.43 -7.73
CA THR A 26 1.37 7.76 -6.81
C THR A 26 2.52 6.85 -7.21
N ASN A 27 3.60 7.46 -7.69
CA ASN A 27 4.60 6.73 -8.46
C ASN A 27 5.06 5.53 -7.63
N SER A 28 5.04 4.32 -8.20
CA SER A 28 5.36 3.10 -7.45
C SER A 28 6.70 3.20 -6.73
N ASN A 29 7.63 4.01 -7.27
CA ASN A 29 8.90 4.33 -6.64
C ASN A 29 8.73 5.16 -5.35
N VAL A 30 7.84 6.14 -5.33
CA VAL A 30 7.56 6.96 -4.15
C VAL A 30 6.90 6.13 -3.05
N ILE A 31 5.97 5.23 -3.40
CA ILE A 31 5.41 4.27 -2.44
C ILE A 31 6.51 3.38 -1.87
N ASN A 32 7.40 2.86 -2.71
CA ASN A 32 8.53 2.05 -2.28
C ASN A 32 9.47 2.80 -1.33
N GLU A 33 9.83 4.05 -1.65
CA GLU A 33 10.64 4.89 -0.76
C GLU A 33 9.92 5.20 0.55
N THR A 34 8.59 5.38 0.51
CA THR A 34 7.78 5.59 1.70
C THR A 34 7.82 4.37 2.61
N ILE A 35 7.60 3.17 2.05
CA ILE A 35 7.68 1.91 2.81
C ILE A 35 9.09 1.74 3.40
N ARG A 36 10.16 1.99 2.62
CA ARG A 36 11.54 1.93 3.14
C ARG A 36 11.77 2.94 4.27
N GLY A 37 11.28 4.16 4.10
CA GLY A 37 11.39 5.22 5.10
C GLY A 37 10.69 4.87 6.40
N GLU A 38 9.48 4.31 6.33
CA GLU A 38 8.71 3.89 7.50
C GLU A 38 9.33 2.66 8.19
N LEU A 39 9.82 1.68 7.42
CA LEU A 39 10.57 0.56 7.98
C LEU A 39 11.80 1.04 8.76
N ALA A 40 12.57 1.99 8.18
CA ALA A 40 13.73 2.56 8.85
C ALA A 40 13.35 3.39 10.10
N ALA A 41 12.32 4.23 10.00
CA ALA A 41 11.85 5.08 11.10
C ALA A 41 11.37 4.26 12.30
N GLN A 42 10.72 3.12 12.03
CA GLN A 42 10.21 2.21 13.06
C GLN A 42 11.21 1.11 13.46
N SER A 43 12.44 1.13 12.94
CA SER A 43 13.45 0.08 13.13
C SER A 43 12.94 -1.34 12.82
N LYS A 44 12.05 -1.46 11.82
CA LYS A 44 11.46 -2.73 11.38
C LYS A 44 12.27 -3.33 10.23
N ASP A 45 12.48 -4.64 10.28
CA ASP A 45 13.25 -5.38 9.27
C ASP A 45 12.36 -5.79 8.07
N GLN A 46 12.94 -5.78 6.88
CA GLN A 46 12.34 -6.37 5.67
C GLN A 46 12.07 -7.86 5.85
N ALA A 47 12.87 -8.57 6.65
CA ALA A 47 12.60 -9.97 6.97
C ALA A 47 11.29 -10.13 7.77
N ALA A 48 11.04 -9.24 8.74
CA ALA A 48 9.80 -9.25 9.51
C ALA A 48 8.59 -8.89 8.63
N LEU A 49 8.75 -7.92 7.71
CA LEU A 49 7.73 -7.61 6.72
C LEU A 49 7.45 -8.80 5.80
N ALA A 50 8.47 -9.53 5.37
CA ALA A 50 8.31 -10.73 4.55
C ALA A 50 7.47 -11.80 5.27
N ILE A 51 7.72 -12.00 6.57
CA ILE A 51 6.93 -12.91 7.41
C ILE A 51 5.47 -12.44 7.49
N ALA A 52 5.23 -11.15 7.76
CA ALA A 52 3.88 -10.59 7.83
C ALA A 52 3.11 -10.73 6.50
N LEU A 53 3.82 -10.67 5.37
CA LEU A 53 3.26 -10.86 4.04
C LEU A 53 3.06 -12.34 3.66
N GLY A 54 3.59 -13.28 4.45
CA GLY A 54 3.56 -14.71 4.15
C GLY A 54 4.54 -15.11 3.05
N PHE A 55 5.58 -14.32 2.80
CA PHE A 55 6.62 -14.66 1.83
C PHE A 55 7.62 -15.65 2.43
N THR A 56 7.99 -16.66 1.64
CA THR A 56 9.00 -17.66 2.01
C THR A 56 10.43 -17.09 2.04
N ASP A 57 10.67 -15.96 1.35
CA ASP A 57 12.01 -15.36 1.23
C ASP A 57 11.92 -13.83 1.34
N ARG A 58 12.79 -13.24 2.17
CA ARG A 58 12.96 -11.78 2.32
C ARG A 58 13.24 -11.07 1.00
N ARG A 59 13.90 -11.74 0.04
CA ARG A 59 14.19 -11.18 -1.29
C ARG A 59 12.93 -10.75 -2.02
N GLN A 60 11.79 -11.38 -1.73
CA GLN A 60 10.51 -11.01 -2.32
C GLN A 60 10.06 -9.60 -1.93
N VAL A 61 10.37 -9.15 -0.71
CA VAL A 61 10.17 -7.75 -0.30
C VAL A 61 11.16 -6.86 -1.02
N SER A 62 12.44 -7.25 -1.09
CA SER A 62 13.47 -6.47 -1.77
C SER A 62 13.16 -6.23 -3.25
N TYR A 63 12.65 -7.24 -3.99
CA TYR A 63 12.23 -7.09 -5.38
C TYR A 63 11.08 -6.09 -5.56
N ARG A 64 10.18 -6.01 -4.59
CA ARG A 64 9.07 -5.06 -4.65
C ARG A 64 9.55 -3.65 -4.35
N LEU A 65 10.36 -3.54 -3.30
CA LEU A 65 10.98 -2.27 -2.93
C LEU A 65 11.89 -1.74 -4.04
N SER A 66 12.63 -2.58 -4.76
CA SER A 66 13.46 -2.15 -5.90
C SER A 66 12.66 -1.79 -7.16
N GLY A 67 11.35 -2.09 -7.19
CA GLY A 67 10.50 -1.90 -8.37
C GLY A 67 10.64 -3.01 -9.42
N GLU A 68 11.44 -4.05 -9.18
CA GLU A 68 11.53 -5.22 -10.06
C GLU A 68 10.21 -6.01 -10.11
N ARG A 69 9.40 -5.93 -9.05
CA ARG A 69 8.06 -6.51 -9.00
C ARG A 69 7.05 -5.51 -8.47
N HIS A 70 5.87 -5.46 -9.10
CA HIS A 70 4.77 -4.65 -8.61
C HIS A 70 4.17 -5.24 -7.33
N TRP A 71 3.71 -4.35 -6.46
CA TRP A 71 2.92 -4.73 -5.29
C TRP A 71 1.50 -5.12 -5.70
N LYS A 72 0.97 -6.15 -5.06
CA LYS A 72 -0.47 -6.40 -5.08
C LYS A 72 -1.16 -5.55 -4.01
N LEU A 73 -2.44 -5.23 -4.21
CA LEU A 73 -3.22 -4.46 -3.24
C LEU A 73 -3.26 -5.13 -1.85
N GLU A 74 -3.44 -6.45 -1.79
CA GLU A 74 -3.41 -7.23 -0.55
C GLU A 74 -2.07 -7.13 0.19
N GLU A 75 -0.97 -7.06 -0.57
CA GLU A 75 0.37 -6.92 -0.01
C GLU A 75 0.60 -5.51 0.54
N LEU A 76 0.07 -4.48 -0.12
CA LEU A 76 0.10 -3.10 0.39
C LEU A 76 -0.77 -2.95 1.64
N LEU A 77 -1.94 -3.58 1.69
CA LEU A 77 -2.81 -3.59 2.86
C LEU A 77 -2.09 -4.18 4.08
N LYS A 78 -1.50 -5.38 3.92
CA LYS A 78 -0.72 -6.03 4.98
C LYS A 78 0.54 -5.26 5.36
N THR A 79 1.19 -4.62 4.38
CA THR A 79 2.36 -3.75 4.65
C THR A 79 1.93 -2.54 5.46
N ALA A 80 0.79 -1.93 5.14
CA ALA A 80 0.25 -0.80 5.89
C ALA A 80 -0.08 -1.20 7.33
N GLU A 81 -0.75 -2.33 7.52
CA GLU A 81 -1.04 -2.91 8.85
C GLU A 81 0.25 -3.20 9.63
N PHE A 82 1.24 -3.81 8.98
CA PHE A 82 2.55 -4.09 9.58
C PHE A 82 3.25 -2.80 10.03
N LEU A 83 3.11 -1.70 9.29
CA LEU A 83 3.63 -0.39 9.64
C LEU A 83 2.77 0.37 10.67
N GLY A 84 1.67 -0.22 11.12
CA GLY A 84 0.78 0.35 12.14
C GLY A 84 -0.28 1.31 11.59
N PHE A 85 -0.48 1.34 10.27
CA PHE A 85 -1.54 2.13 9.65
C PHE A 85 -2.88 1.41 9.73
N THR A 86 -3.95 2.15 10.00
CA THR A 86 -5.31 1.60 10.06
C THR A 86 -5.89 1.39 8.66
N HIS A 87 -5.47 2.20 7.68
CA HIS A 87 -5.93 2.14 6.30
C HIS A 87 -4.76 2.33 5.34
N VAL A 88 -4.76 1.59 4.23
CA VAL A 88 -3.73 1.74 3.18
C VAL A 88 -3.71 3.15 2.56
N SER A 89 -4.82 3.88 2.63
CA SER A 89 -4.89 5.30 2.22
C SER A 89 -3.90 6.19 2.99
N GLN A 90 -3.55 5.85 4.24
CA GLN A 90 -2.53 6.59 4.99
C GLN A 90 -1.13 6.41 4.40
N LEU A 91 -0.83 5.21 3.89
CA LEU A 91 0.42 4.93 3.17
C LEU A 91 0.49 5.72 1.86
N PHE A 92 -0.62 5.77 1.10
CA PHE A 92 -0.70 6.56 -0.12
C PHE A 92 -0.60 8.07 0.15
N ALA A 93 -1.25 8.57 1.19
CA ALA A 93 -1.17 9.99 1.59
C ALA A 93 0.27 10.40 1.97
N LEU A 94 1.00 9.54 2.70
CA LEU A 94 2.41 9.77 3.01
C LEU A 94 3.30 9.77 1.76
N ALA A 95 3.01 8.88 0.82
CA ALA A 95 3.71 8.84 -0.46
C ALA A 95 3.46 10.11 -1.28
N GLU A 96 2.21 10.56 -1.39
CA GLU A 96 1.88 11.84 -2.05
C GLU A 96 2.55 13.04 -1.38
N GLU A 97 2.62 13.07 -0.05
CA GLU A 97 3.30 14.15 0.67
C GLU A 97 4.80 14.19 0.34
N ARG A 98 5.45 13.02 0.25
CA ARG A 98 6.85 12.91 -0.18
C ARG A 98 7.05 13.36 -1.62
N GLU A 99 6.16 12.96 -2.53
CA GLU A 99 6.20 13.39 -3.93
C GLU A 99 6.11 14.92 -4.05
N LYS A 100 5.16 15.54 -3.33
CA LYS A 100 4.99 17.01 -3.27
C LYS A 100 6.23 17.72 -2.72
N ARG A 101 6.98 17.10 -1.81
CA ARG A 101 8.25 17.67 -1.29
C ARG A 101 9.38 17.58 -2.30
N ILE A 102 9.42 16.51 -3.10
CA ILE A 102 10.42 16.33 -4.17
C ILE A 102 10.16 17.31 -5.32
N GLU A 103 8.90 17.48 -5.74
CA GLU A 103 8.52 18.41 -6.83
C GLU A 103 8.77 19.90 -6.47
N ARG A 104 8.90 20.22 -5.18
CA ARG A 104 9.15 21.59 -4.68
C ARG A 104 10.63 21.91 -4.41
N SER A 105 11.51 20.92 -4.50
CA SER A 105 12.96 21.07 -4.27
C SER A 105 13.73 21.25 -5.57
#